data_AF-A0A1Y2JR51-F1
#
_entry.id   AF-A0A1Y2JR51-F1
#
_cell.length_a   1.000
_cell.length_b   1.000
_cell.length_c   1.000
_cell.angle_alpha   90.00
_cell.angle_beta   90.00
_cell.angle_gamma   90.00
#
_symmetry.space_group_name_H-M   'P 1'
#
loop_
_entity.id
_entity.type
_entity.pdbx_description
1 polymer ?
#
loop_
_entity_poly.entity_id
_entity_poly.type
_entity_poly.pdbx_seq_one_letter_code
_entity_poly.pdbx_strand_id
1 'polypeptide(L)' 'MTRYYFHVLDGTAVADEIGEEFSDIHAAKAEAVKLASGILADGLGETFWQGHPWQIVVRDSASPERGRIFFSLTLSAQE' A
#
# COMPACT_ATOMS: atom_id res chain seq x y z
N MET A 1 8.70 -15.64 -11.00
CA MET A 1 8.59 -14.45 -10.14
C MET A 1 7.59 -13.51 -10.79
N THR A 2 6.82 -12.79 -9.98
CA THR A 2 5.82 -11.83 -10.46
C THR A 2 6.15 -10.47 -9.88
N ARG A 3 6.09 -9.42 -10.71
CA ARG A 3 6.26 -8.05 -10.26
C ARG A 3 4.95 -7.52 -9.70
N TYR A 4 5.02 -7.00 -8.49
CA TYR A 4 3.90 -6.37 -7.79
C TYR A 4 4.21 -4.90 -7.51
N TYR A 5 3.19 -4.08 -7.55
CA TYR A 5 3.26 -2.63 -7.35
C TYR A 5 2.47 -2.25 -6.09
N PHE A 6 3.06 -1.40 -5.25
CA PHE A 6 2.58 -1.06 -3.91
C PHE A 6 2.11 0.39 -3.86
N HIS A 7 0.85 0.64 -4.22
CA HIS A 7 0.31 2.00 -4.24
C HIS A 7 -0.21 2.40 -2.86
N VAL A 8 0.18 3.59 -2.39
CA VAL A 8 -0.32 4.17 -1.14
C VAL A 8 -1.41 5.17 -1.44
N LEU A 9 -2.52 5.11 -0.69
CA LEU A 9 -3.66 6.01 -0.80
C LEU A 9 -3.91 6.66 0.57
N ASP A 10 -3.67 7.97 0.68
CA ASP A 10 -3.78 8.73 1.95
C ASP A 10 -4.60 10.03 1.79
N GLY A 11 -5.49 10.06 0.80
CA GLY A 11 -6.11 11.27 0.28
C GLY A 11 -5.51 11.71 -1.05
N THR A 12 -4.25 11.33 -1.32
CA THR A 12 -3.65 11.33 -2.66
C THR A 12 -3.17 9.92 -3.02
N ALA A 13 -3.20 9.56 -4.31
CA ALA A 13 -2.64 8.30 -4.77
C ALA A 13 -1.13 8.48 -5.04
N VAL A 14 -0.29 7.85 -4.21
CA VAL A 14 1.15 7.75 -4.44
C VAL A 14 1.40 6.45 -5.20
N ALA A 15 1.71 6.60 -6.49
CA ALA A 15 1.94 5.48 -7.38
C ALA A 15 3.36 4.90 -7.19
N ASP A 16 3.45 3.60 -6.96
CA ASP A 16 4.67 2.85 -7.20
C ASP A 16 4.84 2.57 -8.70
N GLU A 17 5.83 3.22 -9.31
CA GLU A 17 6.14 3.10 -10.75
C GLU A 17 7.15 1.98 -11.04
N ILE A 18 7.86 1.49 -10.03
CA ILE A 18 8.98 0.56 -10.18
C ILE A 18 8.48 -0.87 -9.93
N GLY A 19 7.76 -1.07 -8.84
CA GLY A 19 7.36 -2.39 -8.36
C GLY A 19 8.54 -3.25 -7.94
N GLU A 20 8.22 -4.38 -7.31
CA GLU A 20 9.21 -5.35 -6.84
C GLU A 20 8.78 -6.78 -7.20
N GLU A 21 9.75 -7.63 -7.47
CA GLU A 21 9.52 -9.02 -7.87
C GLU A 21 9.57 -9.97 -6.69
N PHE A 22 8.52 -10.79 -6.56
CA PHE A 22 8.41 -11.79 -5.49
C PHE A 22 8.27 -13.20 -6.05
N SER A 23 8.63 -14.19 -5.23
CA SER A 23 8.45 -15.62 -5.52
C SER A 23 6.97 -15.98 -5.66
N ASP A 24 6.14 -15.38 -4.81
CA ASP A 24 4.71 -15.64 -4.69
C ASP A 24 3.99 -14.44 -4.01
N ILE A 25 2.66 -14.53 -3.96
CA ILE A 25 1.82 -13.49 -3.36
C ILE A 25 1.94 -13.38 -1.83
N HIS A 26 2.36 -14.45 -1.13
CA HIS A 26 2.52 -14.38 0.33
C HIS A 26 3.73 -13.52 0.70
N ALA A 27 4.82 -13.62 -0.06
CA ALA A 27 5.98 -12.75 0.10
C ALA A 27 5.62 -11.27 -0.15
N ALA A 28 4.89 -10.98 -1.22
CA ALA A 28 4.43 -9.62 -1.52
C ALA A 28 3.48 -9.06 -0.45
N LYS A 29 2.59 -9.89 0.13
CA LYS A 29 1.73 -9.48 1.25
C LYS A 29 2.52 -9.14 2.51
N ALA A 30 3.52 -9.94 2.85
CA ALA A 30 4.39 -9.67 3.98
C ALA A 30 5.14 -8.35 3.79
N GLU A 31 5.62 -8.07 2.58
CA GLU A 31 6.29 -6.82 2.27
C GLU A 31 5.33 -5.62 2.34
N ALA A 32 4.10 -5.75 1.85
CA ALA A 32 3.09 -4.70 1.99
C ALA A 32 2.81 -4.34 3.46
N VAL A 33 2.76 -5.33 4.35
CA VAL A 33 2.58 -5.09 5.79
C VAL A 33 3.80 -4.39 6.40
N LYS A 34 5.03 -4.81 6.04
CA LYS A 34 6.25 -4.15 6.50
C LYS A 34 6.32 -2.69 6.02
N LEU A 35 6.05 -2.45 4.74
CA LEU A 35 6.02 -1.12 4.15
C LEU A 35 5.00 -0.24 4.86
N ALA A 36 3.78 -0.74 5.07
CA ALA A 36 2.78 -0.03 5.86
C ALA A 36 3.31 0.31 7.25
N SER A 37 3.88 -0.66 7.98
CA SER A 37 4.41 -0.41 9.33
C SER A 37 5.54 0.62 9.36
N GLY A 38 6.41 0.66 8.35
CA GLY A 38 7.45 1.68 8.22
C GLY A 38 6.86 3.08 8.04
N ILE A 39 5.90 3.23 7.12
CA ILE A 39 5.20 4.50 6.88
C ILE A 39 4.46 4.97 8.14
N LEU A 40 3.79 4.06 8.85
CA LEU A 40 3.12 4.37 10.11
C LEU A 40 4.11 4.85 11.18
N ALA A 41 5.26 4.19 11.30
CA ALA A 41 6.28 4.51 12.29
C ALA A 41 7.00 5.84 12.02
N ASP A 42 7.19 6.18 10.73
CA ASP A 42 7.79 7.45 10.31
C ASP A 42 6.86 8.65 10.51
N GLY A 43 5.56 8.38 10.76
CA GLY A 43 4.56 9.36 11.12
C GLY A 43 3.50 9.54 10.03
N LEU A 44 2.23 9.60 10.45
CA LEU A 44 1.10 9.87 9.56
C LEU A 44 0.61 11.31 9.68
N GLY A 45 0.06 11.82 8.57
CA GLY A 45 -0.55 13.15 8.53
C GLY A 45 -1.77 13.28 9.46
N GLU A 46 -2.11 14.52 9.84
CA GLU A 46 -3.19 14.83 10.79
C GLU A 46 -4.55 14.23 10.39
N THR A 47 -4.81 14.08 9.09
CA THR A 47 -6.06 13.50 8.57
C THR A 47 -6.28 12.06 9.02
N PHE A 48 -5.22 11.27 9.23
CA PHE A 48 -5.35 9.89 9.68
C PHE A 48 -6.00 9.80 11.06
N TRP A 49 -5.64 10.69 11.98
CA TRP A 49 -6.20 10.75 13.34
C TRP A 49 -7.64 11.31 13.37
N GLN A 50 -8.13 11.82 12.25
CA GLN A 50 -9.52 12.24 12.06
C GLN A 50 -10.40 11.10 11.49
N GLY A 51 -9.90 9.86 11.46
CA GLY A 51 -10.61 8.70 10.92
C GLY A 51 -10.48 8.52 9.41
N HIS A 52 -9.68 9.33 8.72
CA HIS A 52 -9.51 9.16 7.27
C HIS A 52 -8.75 7.86 6.98
N PRO A 53 -9.23 7.04 6.03
CA PRO A 53 -8.59 5.78 5.71
C PRO A 53 -7.25 6.03 5.02
N TRP A 54 -6.23 5.35 5.52
CA TRP A 54 -4.94 5.17 4.84
C TRP A 54 -4.91 3.75 4.27
N GLN A 55 -4.44 3.59 3.02
CA GLN A 55 -4.45 2.29 2.35
C GLN A 55 -3.13 2.02 1.64
N ILE A 56 -2.76 0.75 1.60
CA ILE A 56 -1.77 0.22 0.66
C ILE A 56 -2.44 -0.85 -0.21
N VAL A 57 -2.28 -0.73 -1.53
CA VAL A 57 -2.90 -1.61 -2.52
C VAL A 57 -1.82 -2.26 -3.37
N VAL A 58 -1.81 -3.59 -3.39
CA VAL A 58 -0.86 -4.41 -4.14
C VAL A 58 -1.50 -4.89 -5.44
N ARG A 59 -0.89 -4.54 -6.58
CA ARG A 59 -1.39 -4.82 -7.94
C ARG A 59 -0.32 -5.37 -8.87
N ASP A 60 -0.71 -5.83 -10.05
CA ASP A 60 0.19 -6.22 -11.17
C ASP A 60 0.41 -5.10 -12.20
N SER A 61 0.16 -3.85 -11.84
CA SER A 61 0.25 -2.69 -12.74
C SER A 61 0.84 -1.49 -12.01
N ALA A 62 1.75 -0.78 -12.66
CA ALA A 62 2.30 0.51 -12.18
C ALA A 62 1.24 1.63 -12.14
N SER A 63 0.14 1.49 -12.89
CA SER A 63 -1.00 2.41 -12.81
C SER A 63 -1.87 2.05 -11.60
N PRO A 64 -2.09 2.98 -10.63
CA PRO A 64 -2.92 2.74 -9.45
C PRO A 64 -4.39 2.42 -9.76
N GLU A 65 -4.85 2.75 -10.97
CA GLU A 65 -6.24 2.58 -11.40
C GLU A 65 -6.46 1.32 -12.24
N ARG A 66 -5.38 0.69 -12.74
CA ARG A 66 -5.45 -0.48 -13.62
C ARG A 66 -4.86 -1.71 -12.93
N GLY A 67 -4.96 -2.85 -13.62
CA GLY A 67 -4.45 -4.13 -13.13
C GLY A 67 -5.36 -4.80 -12.11
N ARG A 68 -5.01 -6.04 -11.78
CA ARG A 68 -5.67 -6.84 -10.76
C ARG A 68 -5.16 -6.45 -9.39
N ILE A 69 -6.07 -6.25 -8.44
CA ILE A 69 -5.74 -6.13 -7.02
C ILE A 69 -5.54 -7.54 -6.45
N PHE A 70 -4.40 -7.77 -5.82
CA PHE A 70 -4.11 -9.03 -5.12
C PHE A 70 -4.29 -8.89 -3.60
N PHE A 71 -4.05 -7.70 -3.08
CA PHE A 71 -4.16 -7.40 -1.66
C PHE A 71 -4.44 -5.91 -1.46
N SER A 72 -5.20 -5.59 -0.43
CA SER A 72 -5.38 -4.23 0.06
C SER A 72 -5.40 -4.28 1.58
N LEU A 73 -4.63 -3.41 2.21
CA LEU A 73 -4.65 -3.16 3.65
C LEU A 73 -5.15 -1.74 3.86
N THR A 74 -6.18 -1.60 4.69
CA THR A 74 -6.76 -0.32 5.08
C THR A 74 -6.62 -0.14 6.58
N LEU A 75 -6.17 1.04 6.98
CA LEU A 75 -5.98 1.44 8.36
C LEU A 75 -6.71 2.75 8.61
N SER A 76 -7.26 2.92 9.79
CA SER A 76 -7.80 4.19 10.27
C SER A 76 -7.62 4.27 11.78
N ALA A 77 -7.51 5.49 12.29
CA ALA A 77 -7.46 5.76 13.71
C ALA A 77 -8.28 7.02 14.03
N GLN A 78 -8.70 7.16 15.29
CA GLN A 78 -9.39 8.34 15.76
C GLN A 78 -8.94 8.65 17.18
N GLU A 79 -8.77 9.93 17.50
CA GLU A 79 -8.56 10.42 18.87
C GLU A 79 -9.86 10.51 19.67
#